data_AF-A0A4Q5R000-F1
#
_entry.id   AF-A0A4Q5R000-F1
#
_cell.length_a   1.000
_cell.length_b   1.000
_cell.length_c   1.000
_cell.angle_alpha   90.00
_cell.angle_beta   90.00
_cell.angle_gamma   90.00
#
_symmetry.space_group_name_H-M   'P 1'
#
loop_
_entity.id
_entity.type
_entity.pdbx_description
1 polymer ?
#
loop_
_entity_poly.entity_id
_entity_poly.type
_entity_poly.pdbx_seq_one_letter_code
_entity_poly.pdbx_strand_id
1 'polypeptide(L)'
;GVADGARGQPAAAGFHAVAQRLAVGGLPAGTVSYSNVGTLLRQPRLVMPTAFTPNGDGLNDVLELKGSYLRNFTFIVVDRNGQEVFRATDRAQTWDGTIQGHAPVNAAYVWRLDLVGEDNQLTRQTGTITILK
;
A
#
# COMPACT_ATOMS: atom_id res chain seq x y z
N GLY A 1 30.64 3.56 39.61
CA GLY A 1 30.38 3.60 38.17
C GLY A 1 28.88 3.63 37.97
N VAL A 2 28.38 4.68 37.33
CA VAL A 2 27.02 4.73 36.81
C VAL A 2 27.07 5.69 35.62
N ALA A 3 27.00 5.11 34.43
CA ALA A 3 26.77 5.84 33.19
C ALA A 3 25.29 5.66 32.87
N ASP A 4 24.53 6.75 32.90
CA ASP A 4 23.13 6.75 32.45
C ASP A 4 23.11 7.26 31.00
N GLY A 5 22.64 6.41 30.11
CA GLY A 5 22.73 6.57 28.67
C GLY A 5 21.64 7.46 28.12
N ALA A 6 22.04 8.57 27.49
CA ALA A 6 21.17 9.37 26.65
C ALA A 6 20.62 8.51 25.49
N ARG A 7 19.29 8.30 25.43
CA ARG A 7 18.60 7.84 24.23
C ARG A 7 17.95 9.03 23.53
N GLY A 8 18.45 9.32 22.33
CA GLY A 8 17.90 10.34 21.44
C GLY A 8 16.48 10.03 20.98
N GLN A 9 15.68 11.07 20.83
CA GLN A 9 14.37 11.03 20.17
C GLN A 9 14.55 10.95 18.64
N PRO A 10 13.90 10.00 17.93
CA PRO A 10 13.73 10.13 16.50
C PRO A 10 12.58 11.09 16.17
N ALA A 11 12.77 11.85 15.09
CA ALA A 11 11.89 12.90 14.59
C ALA A 11 10.46 12.39 14.33
N ALA A 12 9.48 13.18 14.78
CA ALA A 12 8.06 12.91 14.62
C ALA A 12 7.64 13.02 13.14
N ALA A 13 7.23 11.89 12.56
CA ALA A 13 6.37 11.90 11.38
C ALA A 13 5.05 12.58 11.76
N GLY A 14 4.56 13.51 10.94
CA GLY A 14 3.40 14.35 11.26
C GLY A 14 2.16 13.53 11.63
N PHE A 15 1.79 13.54 12.91
CA PHE A 15 0.56 12.92 13.40
C PHE A 15 -0.54 13.98 13.50
N HIS A 16 -1.70 13.71 12.90
CA HIS A 16 -2.91 14.50 13.16
C HIS A 16 -3.60 13.93 14.41
N ALA A 17 -3.26 14.46 15.59
CA ALA A 17 -3.97 14.17 16.83
C ALA A 17 -5.07 15.21 17.04
N VAL A 18 -6.33 14.77 17.16
CA VAL A 18 -7.45 15.65 17.54
C VAL A 18 -7.79 15.37 19.00
N ALA A 19 -7.35 16.26 19.90
CA ALA A 19 -7.79 16.26 21.29
C ALA A 19 -8.88 17.33 21.46
N GLN A 20 -10.05 16.94 21.97
CA GLN A 20 -11.15 17.86 22.22
C GLN A 20 -11.31 18.08 23.72
N ARG A 21 -11.46 19.33 24.17
CA ARG A 21 -11.73 19.68 25.58
C ARG A 21 -13.21 19.97 25.75
N LEU A 22 -13.95 19.06 26.40
CA LEU A 22 -15.28 19.34 26.89
C LEU A 22 -15.19 19.69 28.37
N ALA A 23 -15.54 20.93 28.73
CA ALA A 23 -15.76 21.32 30.12
C ALA A 23 -17.25 21.15 30.42
N VAL A 24 -17.63 20.04 31.07
CA VAL A 24 -19.00 19.84 31.56
C VAL A 24 -19.10 20.47 32.95
N GLY A 25 -20.03 21.42 33.14
CA GLY A 25 -20.33 21.99 34.46
C GLY A 25 -21.03 20.97 35.34
N GLY A 26 -20.52 20.75 36.56
CA GLY A 26 -21.12 19.85 37.57
C GLY A 26 -20.20 18.80 38.18
N LEU A 27 -18.91 18.74 37.81
CA LEU A 27 -17.95 17.81 38.42
C LEU A 27 -17.31 18.41 39.69
N PRO A 28 -17.04 17.59 40.73
CA PRO A 28 -16.28 18.02 41.90
C PRO A 28 -14.91 18.60 41.52
N ALA A 29 -14.46 19.61 42.26
CA ALA A 29 -13.13 20.19 42.08
C ALA A 29 -12.06 19.09 42.23
N GLY A 30 -11.26 18.88 41.18
CA GLY A 30 -10.22 17.85 41.14
C GLY A 30 -10.55 16.62 40.26
N THR A 31 -11.75 16.51 39.69
CA THR A 31 -12.02 15.46 38.69
C THR A 31 -11.35 15.79 37.36
N VAL A 32 -10.32 15.01 37.00
CA VAL A 32 -9.69 15.05 35.68
C VAL A 32 -10.15 13.82 34.91
N SER A 33 -10.79 14.03 33.75
CA SER A 33 -11.03 12.95 32.78
C SER A 33 -9.91 12.98 31.75
N TYR A 34 -9.23 11.85 31.56
CA TYR A 34 -8.24 11.67 30.51
C TYR A 34 -8.94 11.08 29.29
N SER A 35 -8.83 11.73 28.13
CA SER A 35 -9.12 11.09 26.85
C SER A 35 -7.94 10.21 26.47
N ASN A 36 -8.19 9.03 25.89
CA ASN A 36 -7.15 8.29 25.20
C ASN A 36 -6.91 8.95 23.82
N VAL A 37 -5.65 9.14 23.45
CA VAL A 37 -5.28 9.40 22.05
C VAL A 37 -5.11 8.02 21.41
N GLY A 38 -6.05 7.64 20.53
CA GLY A 38 -5.92 6.45 19.72
C GLY A 38 -5.24 6.78 18.39
N THR A 39 -4.26 5.98 17.98
CA THR A 39 -3.68 6.06 16.64
C THR A 39 -4.59 5.30 15.66
N LEU A 40 -5.17 6.00 14.69
CA LEU A 40 -5.91 5.38 13.59
C LEU A 40 -4.94 5.07 12.45
N LEU A 41 -4.62 3.78 12.25
CA LEU A 41 -3.78 3.31 11.16
C LEU A 41 -4.64 2.97 9.94
N ARG A 42 -4.27 3.48 8.77
CA ARG A 42 -5.01 3.21 7.53
C ARG A 42 -4.48 1.94 6.88
N GLN A 43 -5.39 0.99 6.64
CA GLN A 43 -5.02 -0.30 6.04
C GLN A 43 -4.91 -0.17 4.51
N PRO A 44 -3.79 -0.62 3.91
CA PRO A 44 -3.63 -0.68 2.46
C PRO A 44 -4.69 -1.55 1.83
N ARG A 45 -5.34 -1.04 0.77
CA ARG A 45 -6.33 -1.79 0.01
C ARG A 45 -5.93 -1.81 -1.45
N LEU A 46 -5.61 -3.00 -1.96
CA LEU A 46 -5.35 -3.24 -3.37
C LEU A 46 -6.63 -3.79 -4.03
N VAL A 47 -6.92 -3.32 -5.24
CA VAL A 47 -7.96 -3.88 -6.11
C VAL A 47 -7.27 -4.30 -7.39
N MET A 48 -7.11 -5.60 -7.57
CA MET A 48 -6.53 -6.15 -8.79
C MET A 48 -7.60 -6.71 -9.72
N PRO A 49 -7.53 -6.38 -11.02
CA PRO A 49 -8.32 -7.12 -12.01
C PRO A 49 -7.86 -8.57 -12.07
N THR A 50 -8.74 -9.45 -12.55
CA THR A 50 -8.42 -10.86 -12.84
C THR A 50 -7.95 -11.07 -14.26
N ALA A 51 -8.30 -10.16 -15.18
CA ALA A 51 -7.83 -10.15 -16.56
C ALA A 51 -7.81 -8.74 -17.15
N PHE A 52 -7.05 -8.57 -18.23
CA PHE A 52 -7.04 -7.36 -19.07
C PHE A 52 -6.82 -7.75 -20.55
N THR A 53 -7.24 -6.89 -21.47
CA THR A 53 -7.32 -7.14 -22.91
C THR A 53 -6.60 -6.03 -23.69
N PRO A 54 -5.29 -6.13 -23.94
CA PRO A 54 -4.51 -5.12 -24.67
C PRO A 54 -4.80 -5.18 -26.18
N ASN A 55 -6.01 -4.78 -26.57
CA ASN A 55 -6.51 -4.83 -27.95
C ASN A 55 -6.60 -3.42 -28.59
N GLY A 56 -6.36 -2.36 -27.83
CA GLY A 56 -6.36 -0.97 -28.28
C GLY A 56 -7.75 -0.32 -28.36
N ASP A 57 -8.77 -0.88 -27.72
CA ASP A 57 -10.12 -0.30 -27.70
C ASP A 57 -10.33 0.74 -26.59
N GLY A 58 -9.32 0.95 -25.73
CA GLY A 58 -9.35 1.85 -24.58
C GLY A 58 -9.92 1.24 -23.31
N LEU A 59 -10.37 -0.02 -23.33
CA LEU A 59 -11.04 -0.71 -22.23
C LEU A 59 -10.19 -1.87 -21.71
N ASN A 60 -9.69 -1.73 -20.49
CA ASN A 60 -8.82 -2.73 -19.85
C ASN A 60 -7.59 -3.08 -20.71
N ASP A 61 -7.02 -2.12 -21.44
CA ASP A 61 -5.81 -2.34 -22.25
C ASP A 61 -4.55 -2.50 -21.40
N VAL A 62 -4.59 -2.03 -20.16
CA VAL A 62 -3.44 -2.03 -19.26
C VAL A 62 -3.80 -2.55 -17.88
N LEU A 63 -2.84 -3.23 -17.26
CA LEU A 63 -2.81 -3.49 -15.83
C LEU A 63 -2.43 -2.20 -15.09
N GLU A 64 -3.35 -1.74 -14.24
CA GLU A 64 -3.17 -0.56 -13.39
C GLU A 64 -3.32 -0.92 -11.90
N LEU A 65 -2.49 -0.32 -11.05
CA LEU A 65 -2.55 -0.52 -9.60
C LEU A 65 -3.64 0.35 -8.95
N LYS A 66 -4.86 -0.19 -8.84
CA LYS A 66 -6.02 0.45 -8.21
C LYS A 66 -6.13 0.09 -6.72
N GLY A 67 -6.62 1.00 -5.90
CA GLY A 67 -6.53 0.88 -4.44
C GLY A 67 -6.35 2.17 -3.65
N SER A 68 -6.23 2.03 -2.33
CA SER A 68 -6.03 3.11 -1.35
C SER A 68 -4.85 2.80 -0.43
N TYR A 69 -4.17 3.86 0.01
CA TYR A 69 -3.03 3.78 0.94
C TYR A 69 -1.87 2.90 0.44
N LEU A 70 -1.67 2.87 -0.87
CA LEU A 70 -0.53 2.22 -1.52
C LEU A 70 0.66 3.20 -1.55
N ARG A 71 1.45 3.23 -0.48
CA ARG A 71 2.73 3.97 -0.40
C ARG A 71 3.86 2.97 -0.17
N ASN A 72 5.07 3.30 -0.63
CA ASN A 72 6.29 2.51 -0.40
C ASN A 72 6.10 1.02 -0.76
N PHE A 73 5.67 0.75 -1.99
CA PHE A 73 5.42 -0.60 -2.44
C PHE A 73 6.37 -1.00 -3.58
N THR A 74 6.49 -2.31 -3.76
CA THR A 74 7.07 -2.95 -4.93
C THR A 74 6.08 -3.96 -5.45
N PHE A 75 5.65 -3.76 -6.68
CA PHE A 75 4.78 -4.65 -7.42
C PHE A 75 5.57 -5.33 -8.52
N ILE A 76 5.48 -6.64 -8.60
CA ILE A 76 6.21 -7.47 -9.57
C ILE A 76 5.20 -8.41 -10.24
N VAL A 77 5.30 -8.54 -11.56
CA VAL A 77 4.62 -9.57 -12.34
C VAL A 77 5.68 -10.50 -12.92
N VAL A 78 5.44 -11.80 -12.81
CA VAL A 78 6.28 -12.85 -13.38
C VAL A 78 5.51 -13.71 -14.37
N ASP A 79 6.20 -14.20 -15.38
CA ASP A 79 5.67 -15.22 -16.29
C ASP A 79 5.59 -16.60 -15.63
N ARG A 80 5.12 -17.60 -16.38
CA ARG A 80 5.03 -19.00 -15.92
C ARG A 80 6.37 -19.63 -15.56
N ASN A 81 7.47 -19.08 -16.06
CA ASN A 81 8.82 -19.58 -15.80
C ASN A 81 9.46 -18.89 -14.58
N GLY A 82 8.74 -17.95 -13.94
CA GLY A 82 9.24 -17.15 -12.83
C GLY A 82 10.10 -15.95 -13.26
N GLN A 83 10.18 -15.65 -14.55
CA GLN A 83 10.89 -14.48 -15.06
C GLN A 83 10.08 -13.22 -14.74
N GLU A 84 10.71 -12.22 -14.13
CA GLU A 84 10.13 -10.89 -13.97
C GLU A 84 9.91 -10.25 -15.34
N VAL A 85 8.66 -9.88 -15.61
CA VAL A 85 8.22 -9.26 -16.87
C VAL A 85 7.78 -7.82 -16.68
N PHE A 86 7.41 -7.45 -15.45
CA PHE A 86 7.03 -6.09 -15.10
C PHE A 86 7.32 -5.79 -13.63
N ARG A 87 7.69 -4.54 -13.36
CA ARG A 87 7.91 -3.99 -12.03
C ARG A 87 7.35 -2.59 -11.93
N ALA A 88 6.62 -2.31 -10.86
CA ALA A 88 6.15 -0.98 -10.51
C ALA A 88 6.44 -0.65 -9.05
N THR A 89 6.87 0.59 -8.80
CA THR A 89 7.02 1.20 -7.48
C THR A 89 6.15 2.45 -7.33
N ASP A 90 5.56 2.90 -8.43
CA ASP A 90 4.59 3.99 -8.50
C ASP A 90 3.31 3.52 -9.23
N ARG A 91 2.16 4.09 -8.87
CA ARG A 91 0.85 3.69 -9.40
C ARG A 91 0.60 4.17 -10.83
N ALA A 92 1.34 5.18 -11.28
CA ALA A 92 1.33 5.65 -12.67
C ALA A 92 2.05 4.70 -13.62
N GLN A 93 2.81 3.73 -13.09
CA GLN A 93 3.43 2.68 -13.90
C GLN A 93 2.40 1.60 -14.18
N THR A 94 2.01 1.48 -15.44
CA THR A 94 1.05 0.51 -15.95
C THR A 94 1.74 -0.49 -16.85
N TRP A 95 1.09 -1.63 -17.13
CA TRP A 95 1.62 -2.66 -18.01
C TRP A 95 0.59 -3.09 -19.04
N ASP A 96 0.93 -3.00 -20.31
CA ASP A 96 0.11 -3.42 -21.46
C ASP A 96 0.31 -4.90 -21.84
N GLY A 97 1.14 -5.63 -21.10
CA GLY A 97 1.49 -7.01 -21.44
C GLY A 97 2.75 -7.17 -22.29
N THR A 98 3.36 -6.08 -22.75
CA THR A 98 4.56 -6.11 -23.58
C THR A 98 5.76 -6.61 -22.77
N ILE A 99 6.54 -7.53 -23.34
CA ILE A 99 7.73 -8.13 -22.70
C ILE A 99 8.92 -7.95 -23.62
N GLN A 100 9.92 -7.17 -23.20
CA GLN A 100 11.14 -6.92 -24.00
C GLN A 100 10.82 -6.45 -25.44
N GLY A 101 9.80 -5.61 -25.61
CA GLY A 101 9.35 -5.12 -26.92
C GLY A 101 8.50 -6.11 -27.74
N HIS A 102 8.26 -7.32 -27.24
CA HIS A 102 7.39 -8.30 -27.88
C HIS A 102 5.95 -8.11 -27.43
N ALA A 103 5.03 -8.35 -28.37
CA ALA A 103 3.60 -8.24 -28.14
C ALA A 103 3.11 -9.10 -26.95
N PRO A 104 2.03 -8.69 -26.27
CA PRO A 104 1.43 -9.45 -25.18
C PRO A 104 1.12 -10.90 -25.57
N VAL A 105 1.38 -11.82 -24.64
CA VAL A 105 1.10 -13.25 -24.82
C VAL A 105 -0.12 -13.63 -23.99
N ASN A 106 -1.09 -14.28 -24.63
CA ASN A 106 -2.28 -14.80 -23.94
C ASN A 106 -1.88 -15.91 -22.97
N ALA A 107 -1.78 -15.55 -21.68
CA ALA A 107 -1.37 -16.44 -20.62
C ALA A 107 -1.83 -15.90 -19.26
N ALA A 108 -1.78 -16.77 -18.25
CA ALA A 108 -1.84 -16.35 -16.86
C ALA A 108 -0.43 -16.00 -16.36
N TYR A 109 -0.34 -14.90 -15.62
CA TYR A 109 0.84 -14.40 -14.96
C TYR A 109 0.60 -14.36 -13.46
N VAL A 110 1.67 -14.46 -12.68
CA VAL A 110 1.61 -14.33 -11.23
C VAL A 110 2.10 -12.95 -10.86
N TRP A 111 1.44 -12.31 -9.90
CA TRP A 111 1.89 -11.04 -9.36
C TRP A 111 2.14 -11.13 -7.85
N ARG A 112 3.06 -10.28 -7.37
CA ARG A 112 3.32 -10.04 -5.96
C ARG A 112 3.38 -8.54 -5.69
N LEU A 113 2.74 -8.13 -4.61
CA LEU A 113 2.88 -6.81 -4.00
C LEU A 113 3.56 -6.97 -2.65
N ASP A 114 4.66 -6.27 -2.45
CA ASP A 114 5.30 -6.03 -1.16
C ASP A 114 5.09 -4.57 -0.79
N LEU A 115 4.46 -4.27 0.35
CA LEU A 115 4.12 -2.90 0.76
C LEU A 115 4.40 -2.69 2.25
N VAL A 116 4.94 -1.53 2.61
CA VAL A 116 5.13 -1.12 4.01
C VAL A 116 3.99 -0.18 4.43
N GLY A 117 3.20 -0.60 5.41
CA GLY A 117 2.06 0.16 5.95
C GLY A 117 2.48 1.33 6.85
N GLU A 118 1.50 2.14 7.28
CA GLU A 118 1.72 3.26 8.22
C GLU A 118 2.24 2.81 9.60
N ASP A 119 2.06 1.53 9.92
CA ASP A 119 2.54 0.85 11.13
C ASP A 119 3.95 0.25 10.98
N ASN A 120 4.63 0.56 9.87
CA ASN A 120 5.91 -0.03 9.45
C ASN A 120 5.87 -1.56 9.29
N GLN A 121 4.68 -2.17 9.17
CA GLN A 121 4.56 -3.60 8.90
C GLN A 121 4.62 -3.88 7.42
N LEU A 122 5.39 -4.91 7.06
CA LEU A 122 5.41 -5.43 5.70
C LEU A 122 4.15 -6.27 5.45
N THR A 123 3.35 -5.83 4.48
CA THR A 123 2.22 -6.59 3.94
C THR A 123 2.61 -7.15 2.59
N ARG A 124 2.42 -8.46 2.42
CA ARG A 124 2.64 -9.17 1.15
C ARG A 124 1.32 -9.69 0.61
N GLN A 125 1.04 -9.39 -0.65
CA GLN A 125 -0.12 -9.91 -1.37
C GLN A 125 0.35 -10.57 -2.66
N THR A 126 -0.33 -11.62 -3.07
CA THR A 126 -0.07 -12.32 -4.32
C THR A 126 -1.37 -12.69 -5.01
N GLY A 127 -1.28 -12.92 -6.30
CA GLY A 127 -2.42 -13.40 -7.09
C GLY A 127 -2.02 -13.69 -8.51
N THR A 128 -3.03 -13.89 -9.34
CA THR A 128 -2.88 -14.13 -10.77
C THR A 128 -3.58 -13.05 -11.58
N ILE A 129 -3.09 -12.83 -12.80
CA ILE A 129 -3.72 -11.96 -13.80
C ILE A 129 -3.62 -12.65 -15.16
N THR A 130 -4.68 -12.62 -15.94
CA THR A 130 -4.70 -13.20 -17.29
C THR A 130 -4.71 -12.14 -18.37
N ILE A 131 -3.87 -12.31 -19.39
CA ILE A 131 -3.95 -11.53 -20.62
C ILE A 131 -4.85 -12.28 -21.59
N LEU A 132 -5.88 -11.60 -22.10
CA LEU A 132 -6.82 -12.13 -23.08
C LEU A 132 -6.74 -11.32 -24.37
N LYS A 133 -6.98 -11.97 -25.51
CA LYS A 133 -7.11 -11.36 -26.83
C LYS A 133 -8.14 -12.11 -27.64
#